data_AF-A0A0F3UAR3-F1
#
_entry.id   AF-A0A0F3UAR3-F1
#
_cell.length_a   1.000
_cell.length_b   1.000
_cell.length_c   1.000
_cell.angle_alpha   90.00
_cell.angle_beta   90.00
_cell.angle_gamma   90.00
#
_symmetry.space_group_name_H-M   'P 1'
#
loop_
_entity.id
_entity.type
_entity.pdbx_description
1 polymer ?
#
loop_
_entity_poly.entity_id
_entity_poly.type
_entity_poly.pdbx_seq_one_letter_code
_entity_poly.pdbx_strand_id
1 'polypeptide(L)' 'MSTVLSPIISEFETIEQENSYNEWLRTKVAASLADPRPAIPHDEVMAEMENLIAQIASTNRSE' A
#
# COMPACT_ATOMS: atom_id res chain seq x y z
N MET A 1 -6.94 4.59 -27.72
CA MET A 1 -7.85 5.47 -26.98
C MET A 1 -8.25 4.73 -25.72
N SER A 2 -7.86 5.25 -24.55
CA SER A 2 -8.21 4.64 -23.27
C SER A 2 -9.68 4.94 -22.98
N THR A 3 -10.45 3.91 -22.65
CA THR A 3 -11.87 4.05 -22.34
C THR A 3 -12.02 4.68 -20.97
N VAL A 4 -12.72 5.81 -20.92
CA VAL A 4 -12.98 6.55 -19.68
C VAL A 4 -13.99 5.78 -18.83
N LEU A 5 -13.67 5.60 -17.55
CA LEU A 5 -14.52 4.91 -16.59
C LEU A 5 -15.41 5.91 -15.82
N SER A 6 -16.56 5.43 -15.37
CA SER A 6 -17.44 6.23 -14.51
C SER A 6 -16.87 6.28 -13.09
N PRO A 7 -16.76 7.48 -12.47
CA PRO A 7 -16.22 7.62 -11.11
C PRO A 7 -17.12 7.00 -10.03
N ILE A 8 -18.36 6.64 -10.37
CA ILE A 8 -19.26 5.89 -9.47
C ILE A 8 -18.91 4.39 -9.46
N ILE A 9 -18.32 3.89 -10.55
CA ILE A 9 -18.05 2.46 -10.75
C ILE A 9 -16.58 2.12 -10.46
N SER A 10 -15.65 2.99 -10.84
CA SER A 10 -14.21 2.79 -10.66
C SER A 10 -13.57 4.06 -10.10
N GLU A 11 -12.61 3.90 -9.19
CA GLU A 11 -11.76 5.01 -8.75
C GLU A 11 -10.75 5.47 -9.81
N PHE A 12 -10.56 4.70 -10.88
CA PHE A 12 -9.65 5.05 -11.98
C PHE A 12 -10.38 5.80 -13.08
N GLU A 13 -9.69 6.74 -13.72
CA GLU A 13 -10.26 7.51 -14.83
C GLU A 13 -10.32 6.69 -16.11
N THR A 14 -9.44 5.70 -16.26
CA THR A 14 -9.30 4.92 -17.49
C THR A 14 -9.04 3.43 -17.21
N ILE A 15 -9.45 2.58 -18.15
CA ILE A 15 -9.16 1.13 -18.10
C ILE A 15 -7.65 0.86 -18.08
N GLU A 16 -6.84 1.67 -18.75
CA GLU A 16 -5.38 1.49 -18.77
C GLU A 16 -4.75 1.71 -17.39
N GLN A 17 -5.18 2.75 -16.67
CA GLN A 17 -4.76 2.99 -15.28
C GLN A 17 -5.18 1.84 -14.36
N GLU A 18 -6.43 1.39 -14.47
CA GLU A 18 -6.95 0.27 -13.68
C GLU A 18 -6.19 -1.03 -13.95
N ASN A 19 -5.89 -1.33 -15.21
CA ASN A 19 -5.11 -2.51 -15.59
C ASN A 19 -3.68 -2.45 -15.05
N SER A 20 -3.02 -1.30 -15.18
CA SER A 20 -1.67 -1.07 -14.64
C SER A 20 -1.64 -1.27 -13.11
N TYR A 21 -2.63 -0.71 -12.40
CA TYR A 21 -2.77 -0.91 -10.96
C TYR A 21 -2.98 -2.39 -10.61
N ASN A 22 -3.85 -3.08 -11.35
CA ASN A 22 -4.14 -4.49 -11.13
C ASN A 22 -2.93 -5.40 -11.37
N GLU A 23 -2.09 -5.12 -12.37
CA GLU A 23 -0.84 -5.84 -12.61
C GLU A 23 0.16 -5.64 -11.47
N TRP A 24 0.33 -4.40 -11.03
CA TRP A 24 1.16 -4.08 -9.87
C TRP A 24 0.65 -4.77 -8.60
N LEU A 25 -0.66 -4.70 -8.33
CA LEU A 25 -1.26 -5.28 -7.13
C LEU A 25 -1.10 -6.79 -7.10
N ARG A 26 -1.35 -7.47 -8.22
CA ARG A 26 -1.14 -8.93 -8.33
C ARG A 26 0.31 -9.30 -8.06
N THR A 27 1.25 -8.55 -8.62
CA THR A 27 2.69 -8.77 -8.39
C THR A 27 3.06 -8.56 -6.92
N LYS A 28 2.57 -7.48 -6.30
CA LYS A 28 2.80 -7.17 -4.89
C LYS A 28 2.23 -8.25 -3.97
N VAL A 29 0.99 -8.69 -4.22
CA VAL A 29 0.34 -9.76 -3.44
C VAL A 29 1.08 -11.08 -3.59
N ALA A 30 1.50 -11.44 -4.81
CA ALA A 30 2.29 -12.66 -5.04
C ALA A 30 3.61 -12.64 -4.25
N ALA A 31 4.31 -11.49 -4.23
CA ALA A 31 5.52 -11.32 -3.43
C ALA A 31 5.24 -11.40 -1.92
N SER A 32 4.14 -10.81 -1.45
CA SER A 32 3.74 -10.90 -0.03
C SER A 32 3.38 -12.32 0.40
N LEU A 33 2.72 -13.10 -0.45
CA LEU A 33 2.38 -14.50 -0.16
C LEU A 33 3.59 -15.43 -0.23
N ALA A 34 4.62 -15.07 -1.01
CA ALA A 34 5.87 -15.81 -1.10
C ALA A 34 6.83 -15.52 0.06
N ASP A 35 6.53 -14.55 0.92
CA ASP A 35 7.35 -14.22 2.09
C ASP A 35 7.29 -15.36 3.11
N PRO A 36 8.42 -16.02 3.44
CA PRO A 36 8.43 -17.14 4.38
C PRO A 36 8.28 -16.72 5.85
N ARG A 37 8.35 -15.42 6.15
CA ARG A 37 8.25 -14.91 7.52
C ARG A 37 6.83 -15.13 8.05
N PRO A 38 6.67 -15.56 9.32
CA PRO A 38 5.35 -15.66 9.91
C PRO A 38 4.71 -14.27 10.02
N ALA A 39 3.38 -14.22 9.97
CA ALA A 39 2.64 -13.00 10.28
C ALA A 39 2.87 -12.61 11.75
N ILE A 40 2.95 -11.30 12.00
CA ILE A 40 3.04 -10.75 13.35
C ILE A 40 1.65 -10.44 13.91
N PRO A 41 1.45 -10.50 15.25
CA PRO A 41 0.20 -10.09 15.89
C PRO A 41 -0.11 -8.61 15.65
N HIS A 42 -1.40 -8.25 15.72
CA HIS A 42 -1.84 -6.87 15.55
C HIS A 42 -1.13 -5.88 16.51
N ASP A 43 -0.99 -6.26 17.78
CA ASP A 43 -0.35 -5.40 18.80
C ASP A 43 1.12 -5.10 18.47
N GLU A 44 1.82 -6.06 17.86
CA GLU A 44 3.20 -5.89 17.42
C GLU A 44 3.29 -4.88 16.26
N VAL A 45 2.37 -4.95 15.29
CA VAL A 45 2.26 -3.94 14.21
C VAL A 45 2.05 -2.54 14.80
N MET A 46 1.16 -2.40 15.77
CA MET A 46 0.86 -1.10 16.37
C MET A 46 2.06 -0.52 17.13
N ALA A 47 2.79 -1.37 17.88
CA ALA A 47 4.00 -0.96 18.57
C ALA A 47 5.12 -0.51 17.60
N GLU A 48 5.31 -1.22 16.50
CA GLU A 48 6.26 -0.81 15.44
C GLU A 48 5.87 0.54 14.82
N MET A 49 4.58 0.76 14.55
CA MET A 49 4.07 2.01 13.98
C MET A 49 4.22 3.20 14.94
N GLU A 50 3.91 3.04 16.23
CA GLU A 50 4.12 4.08 17.24
C GLU A 50 5.58 4.50 17.32
N ASN A 51 6.49 3.52 17.33
CA ASN A 51 7.93 3.76 17.35
C ASN A 51 8.41 4.50 16.10
N LEU A 52 7.89 4.16 14.92
CA LEU A 52 8.22 4.84 13.67
C LEU A 52 7.74 6.29 13.67
N ILE A 53 6.50 6.54 14.10
CA ILE A 53 5.93 7.90 14.17
C ILE A 53 6.72 8.76 15.16
N ALA A 54 7.09 8.21 16.33
CA ALA A 54 7.90 8.93 17.31
C ALA A 54 9.28 9.31 16.76
N GLN A 55 9.93 8.40 16.02
CA GLN A 55 11.19 8.65 15.34
C GLN A 55 11.07 9.80 14.34
N ILE A 56 10.10 9.72 13.41
CA ILE A 56 9.88 10.76 12.40
C ILE A 56 9.58 12.12 13.05
N ALA A 57 8.75 12.15 14.10
CA ALA A 57 8.42 13.38 14.82
C ALA A 57 9.63 13.98 15.56
N SER A 58 10.55 13.13 16.05
CA SER A 58 11.79 13.59 16.66
C SER A 58 12.77 14.16 15.64
N THR A 59 12.93 13.50 14.48
CA THR A 59 13.78 13.95 13.38
C THR A 59 13.35 15.31 12.86
N ASN A 60 12.05 15.49 12.60
CA ASN A 60 11.49 16.75 12.11
C ASN A 60 11.55 17.91 13.14
N ARG A 61 11.82 17.61 14.42
CA ARG A 61 11.99 18.62 15.48
C ARG A 61 13.45 19.00 15.70
N SER A 62 14.37 18.12 15.29
CA SER A 62 15.82 18.37 15.34
C SER A 62 16.36 19.12 14.12
N GLU A 63 15.55 19.26 13.06
CA GLU A 63 15.78 20.17 11.92
C GLU A 63 15.13 21.54 12.17
#